data_AF-A0A436H8X2-F1
#
_entry.id   AF-A0A436H8X2-F1
#
_cell.length_a   1.000
_cell.length_b   1.000
_cell.length_c   1.000
_cell.angle_alpha   90.00
_cell.angle_beta   90.00
_cell.angle_gamma   90.00
#
_symmetry.space_group_name_H-M   'P 1'
#
loop_
_entity.id
_entity.type
_entity.pdbx_description
1 polymer ?
#
loop_
_entity_poly.entity_id
_entity_poly.type
_entity_poly.pdbx_seq_one_letter_code
_entity_poly.pdbx_strand_id
1 'polypeptide(L)'
;RAQRIGVAADLTDRRITILLRAAAKKRERAMLEQRHRLNNLFPVITALVNMVGAPDNDIARYKQILIEKIGALQATHLLLSRDGSLSASLRDLIAQELQPYMGTHNISISGPEVKMAEGSAESFAMIVHELTTNSVKHGALGTPAGRIEVAWQFAAQEPGADIVFEWSESGERRVSTSARRGFGSLIIGADGEPIVGHSSKLEMLDHGLKYSVRLPPKAIGAS
;
A
#
# COMPACT_ATOMS: atom_id res chain seq x y z
N ARG A 1 -30.80 -55.72 13.65
CA ARG A 1 -30.74 -54.82 12.46
C ARG A 1 -30.90 -53.33 12.82
N ALA A 2 -31.57 -52.96 13.92
CA ALA A 2 -31.77 -51.56 14.36
C ALA A 2 -30.50 -50.82 14.83
N GLN A 3 -29.52 -51.53 15.41
CA GLN A 3 -28.35 -50.91 16.05
C GLN A 3 -27.36 -50.23 15.08
N ARG A 4 -27.30 -50.64 13.81
CA ARG A 4 -26.43 -50.01 12.79
C ARG A 4 -27.00 -48.69 12.25
N ILE A 5 -28.31 -48.48 12.34
CA ILE A 5 -28.98 -47.27 11.83
C ILE A 5 -28.79 -46.10 12.82
N GLY A 6 -28.84 -46.37 14.13
CA GLY A 6 -28.59 -45.35 15.17
C GLY A 6 -27.14 -44.82 15.17
N VAL A 7 -26.15 -45.68 14.91
CA VAL A 7 -24.73 -45.28 14.84
C VAL A 7 -24.45 -44.40 13.60
N ALA A 8 -25.10 -44.68 12.47
CA ALA A 8 -24.94 -43.88 11.25
C ALA A 8 -25.59 -42.49 11.38
N ALA A 9 -26.73 -42.39 12.05
CA ALA A 9 -27.39 -41.12 12.35
C ALA A 9 -26.56 -40.26 13.32
N ASP A 10 -26.05 -40.84 14.41
CA ASP A 10 -25.20 -40.17 15.40
C ASP A 10 -23.87 -39.67 14.79
N LEU A 11 -23.26 -40.46 13.92
CA LEU A 11 -22.06 -40.05 13.17
C LEU A 11 -22.32 -38.89 12.21
N THR A 12 -23.53 -38.80 11.66
CA THR A 12 -23.94 -37.73 10.73
C THR A 12 -24.18 -36.43 11.49
N ASP A 13 -24.91 -36.47 12.59
CA ASP A 13 -25.14 -35.30 13.46
C ASP A 13 -23.84 -34.76 14.07
N ARG A 14 -22.92 -35.66 14.46
CA ARG A 14 -21.61 -35.28 14.97
C ARG A 14 -20.73 -34.65 13.88
N ARG A 15 -20.75 -35.16 12.64
CA ARG A 15 -20.06 -34.55 11.50
C ARG A 15 -20.62 -33.18 11.16
N ILE A 16 -21.95 -33.04 11.08
CA ILE A 16 -22.62 -31.76 10.81
C ILE A 16 -22.25 -30.73 11.89
N THR A 17 -22.27 -31.13 13.16
CA THR A 17 -21.88 -30.26 14.29
C THR A 17 -20.42 -29.80 14.19
N ILE A 18 -19.50 -30.68 13.81
CA ILE A 18 -18.08 -30.33 13.61
C ILE A 18 -17.92 -29.35 12.45
N LEU A 19 -18.59 -29.58 11.33
CA LEU A 19 -18.54 -28.71 10.16
C LEU A 19 -19.13 -27.33 10.47
N LEU A 20 -20.26 -27.26 11.18
CA LEU A 20 -20.87 -26.00 11.62
C LEU A 20 -19.95 -25.22 12.57
N ARG A 21 -19.31 -25.90 13.53
CA ARG A 21 -18.33 -25.26 14.43
C ARG A 21 -17.08 -24.78 13.68
N ALA A 22 -16.59 -25.54 12.71
CA ALA A 22 -15.47 -25.14 11.87
C ALA A 22 -15.82 -23.92 11.00
N ALA A 23 -17.01 -23.89 10.42
CA ALA A 23 -17.52 -22.75 9.66
C ALA A 23 -17.70 -21.51 10.54
N ALA A 24 -18.26 -21.67 11.75
CA ALA A 24 -18.41 -20.59 12.72
C ALA A 24 -17.05 -20.01 13.13
N LYS A 25 -16.07 -20.86 13.48
CA LYS A 25 -14.70 -20.43 13.79
C LYS A 25 -14.01 -19.73 12.62
N LYS A 26 -14.22 -20.21 11.39
CA LYS A 26 -13.67 -19.57 10.18
C LYS A 26 -14.28 -18.18 9.98
N ARG A 27 -15.59 -18.05 10.19
CA ARG A 27 -16.31 -16.77 10.10
C ARG A 27 -15.87 -15.79 11.19
N GLU A 28 -15.69 -16.28 12.42
CA GLU A 28 -15.20 -15.49 13.54
C GLU A 28 -13.78 -14.96 13.30
N ARG A 29 -12.87 -15.80 12.80
CA ARG A 29 -11.52 -15.36 12.40
C ARG A 29 -11.56 -14.30 11.31
N ALA A 30 -12.35 -14.51 10.26
CA ALA A 30 -12.50 -13.53 9.18
C ALA A 30 -13.05 -12.18 9.69
N MET A 31 -14.00 -12.21 10.63
CA MET A 31 -14.52 -10.99 11.28
C MET A 31 -13.46 -10.29 12.14
N LEU A 32 -12.66 -11.06 12.89
CA LEU A 32 -11.57 -10.51 13.71
C LEU A 32 -10.52 -9.85 12.82
N GLU A 33 -10.11 -10.51 11.74
CA GLU A 33 -9.16 -9.95 10.76
C GLU A 33 -9.73 -8.70 10.08
N GLN A 34 -10.99 -8.71 9.65
CA GLN A 34 -11.64 -7.53 9.08
C GLN A 34 -11.70 -6.37 10.09
N ARG A 35 -11.98 -6.66 11.36
CA ARG A 35 -11.96 -5.66 12.44
C ARG A 35 -10.55 -5.10 12.65
N HIS A 36 -9.53 -5.95 12.64
CA HIS A 36 -8.13 -5.49 12.72
C HIS A 36 -7.76 -4.60 11.53
N ARG A 37 -8.14 -4.99 10.30
CA ARG A 37 -7.95 -4.17 9.09
C ARG A 37 -8.65 -2.81 9.17
N LEU A 38 -9.92 -2.79 9.58
CA LEU A 38 -10.64 -1.53 9.78
C LEU A 38 -9.98 -0.66 10.87
N ASN A 39 -9.46 -1.28 11.93
CA ASN A 39 -8.77 -0.55 12.98
C ASN A 39 -7.44 0.07 12.51
N ASN A 40 -6.76 -0.54 11.53
CA ASN A 40 -5.52 0.00 10.95
C ASN A 40 -5.77 1.25 10.09
N LEU A 41 -6.99 1.45 9.58
CA LEU A 41 -7.36 2.64 8.82
C LEU A 41 -7.49 3.89 9.68
N PHE A 42 -7.89 3.78 10.96
CA PHE A 42 -8.09 4.96 11.79
C PHE A 42 -6.80 5.77 12.01
N PRO A 43 -5.65 5.16 12.38
CA PRO A 43 -4.39 5.88 12.45
C PRO A 43 -4.02 6.57 11.13
N VAL A 44 -4.26 5.91 9.99
CA VAL A 44 -4.01 6.48 8.66
C VAL A 44 -4.90 7.71 8.46
N ILE A 45 -6.22 7.59 8.64
CA ILE A 45 -7.17 8.70 8.51
C ILE A 45 -6.81 9.85 9.45
N THR A 46 -6.45 9.57 10.70
CA THR A 46 -6.00 10.58 11.67
C THR A 46 -4.72 11.26 11.19
N ALA A 47 -3.75 10.50 10.65
CA ALA A 47 -2.56 11.07 10.05
C ALA A 47 -2.91 11.95 8.84
N LEU A 48 -3.84 11.53 7.96
CA LEU A 48 -4.30 12.34 6.83
C LEU A 48 -4.90 13.66 7.33
N VAL A 49 -5.80 13.61 8.31
CA VAL A 49 -6.45 14.80 8.89
C VAL A 49 -5.42 15.74 9.53
N ASN A 50 -4.42 15.21 10.24
CA ASN A 50 -3.40 16.02 10.90
C ASN A 50 -2.36 16.59 9.93
N MET A 51 -2.09 15.92 8.81
CA MET A 51 -1.16 16.40 7.77
C MET A 51 -1.75 17.53 6.94
N VAL A 52 -3.07 17.50 6.68
CA VAL A 52 -3.70 18.62 5.99
C VAL A 52 -3.82 19.79 6.98
N GLY A 53 -2.90 20.74 6.94
CA GLY A 53 -3.20 22.09 7.41
C GLY A 53 -4.15 22.76 6.42
N ALA A 54 -5.13 23.56 6.86
CA ALA A 54 -5.98 24.32 5.95
C ALA A 54 -5.10 25.22 5.06
N PRO A 55 -4.93 24.93 3.75
CA PRO A 55 -4.11 25.78 2.90
C PRO A 55 -4.83 27.11 2.77
N ASP A 56 -4.18 28.20 3.16
CA ASP A 56 -4.65 29.58 2.95
C ASP A 56 -6.07 29.87 3.48
N ASN A 57 -6.49 29.21 4.58
CA ASN A 57 -7.84 29.33 5.17
C ASN A 57 -8.99 28.83 4.25
N ASP A 58 -8.70 28.08 3.19
CA ASP A 58 -9.71 27.54 2.27
C ASP A 58 -10.22 26.15 2.72
N ILE A 59 -11.28 26.18 3.54
CA ILE A 59 -11.94 24.99 4.09
C ILE A 59 -12.59 24.13 2.99
N ALA A 60 -13.05 24.73 1.89
CA ALA A 60 -13.70 23.97 0.81
C ALA A 60 -12.67 23.12 0.05
N ARG A 61 -11.52 23.73 -0.26
CA ARG A 61 -10.38 23.01 -0.87
C ARG A 61 -9.82 21.95 0.05
N TYR A 62 -9.72 22.25 1.35
CA TYR A 62 -9.34 21.27 2.37
C TYR A 62 -10.26 20.04 2.35
N LYS A 63 -11.58 20.26 2.38
CA LYS A 63 -12.58 19.17 2.38
C LYS A 63 -12.49 18.31 1.11
N GLN A 64 -12.33 18.94 -0.06
CA GLN A 64 -12.23 18.23 -1.33
C GLN A 64 -11.01 17.31 -1.36
N ILE A 65 -9.85 17.82 -0.93
CA ILE A 65 -8.62 17.03 -0.82
C ILE A 65 -8.83 15.85 0.13
N LEU A 66 -9.43 16.08 1.31
CA LEU A 66 -9.65 15.01 2.27
C LEU A 66 -10.57 13.91 1.72
N ILE A 67 -11.64 14.26 1.00
CA ILE A 67 -12.57 13.30 0.37
C ILE A 67 -11.86 12.45 -0.69
N GLU A 68 -11.07 13.06 -1.58
CA GLU A 68 -10.30 12.34 -2.59
C GLU A 68 -9.35 11.32 -1.96
N LYS A 69 -8.74 11.67 -0.83
CA LYS A 69 -7.75 10.83 -0.14
C LYS A 69 -8.38 9.72 0.69
N ILE A 70 -9.51 9.97 1.34
CA ILE A 70 -10.32 8.89 1.93
C ILE A 70 -10.78 7.93 0.82
N GLY A 71 -11.13 8.45 -0.36
CA GLY A 71 -11.45 7.63 -1.53
C GLY A 71 -10.29 6.76 -2.01
N ALA A 72 -9.07 7.33 -2.10
CA ALA A 72 -7.87 6.57 -2.47
C ALA A 72 -7.51 5.51 -1.41
N LEU A 73 -7.62 5.84 -0.12
CA LEU A 73 -7.45 4.88 0.97
C LEU A 73 -8.50 3.76 0.88
N GLN A 74 -9.76 4.09 0.62
CA GLN A 74 -10.83 3.11 0.43
C GLN A 74 -10.55 2.19 -0.77
N ALA A 75 -10.09 2.74 -1.90
CA ALA A 75 -9.73 1.96 -3.07
C ALA A 75 -8.57 0.99 -2.75
N THR A 76 -7.52 1.49 -2.13
CA THR A 76 -6.37 0.70 -1.68
C THR A 76 -6.81 -0.40 -0.71
N HIS A 77 -7.63 -0.07 0.28
CA HIS A 77 -8.15 -1.03 1.25
C HIS A 77 -9.03 -2.12 0.60
N LEU A 78 -9.89 -1.75 -0.35
CA LEU A 78 -10.70 -2.72 -1.09
C LEU A 78 -9.86 -3.64 -1.98
N LEU A 79 -8.80 -3.11 -2.59
CA LEU A 79 -7.85 -3.89 -3.37
C LEU A 79 -7.14 -4.91 -2.48
N LEU A 80 -6.58 -4.48 -1.35
CA LEU A 80 -5.90 -5.37 -0.39
C LEU A 80 -6.86 -6.38 0.27
N SER A 81 -8.12 -5.99 0.48
CA SER A 81 -9.13 -6.87 1.07
C SER A 81 -9.63 -7.97 0.13
N ARG A 82 -9.51 -7.79 -1.20
CA ARG A 82 -10.01 -8.77 -2.19
C ARG A 82 -9.08 -9.96 -2.39
N ASP A 83 -7.77 -9.75 -2.29
CA ASP A 83 -6.78 -10.81 -2.55
C ASP A 83 -6.49 -11.71 -1.35
N GLY A 84 -7.12 -11.44 -0.19
CA GLY A 84 -7.07 -12.32 0.98
C GLY A 84 -5.68 -12.54 1.58
N SER A 85 -4.66 -11.81 1.12
CA SER A 85 -3.29 -11.98 1.59
C SER A 85 -3.09 -11.24 2.90
N LEU A 86 -2.99 -12.00 3.97
CA LEU A 86 -2.60 -11.55 5.33
C LEU A 86 -1.17 -10.95 5.38
N SER A 87 -0.46 -10.91 4.24
CA SER A 87 0.87 -10.33 4.07
C SER A 87 1.11 -10.02 2.58
N ALA A 88 0.78 -8.83 2.10
CA ALA A 88 1.11 -8.43 0.74
C ALA A 88 2.63 -8.32 0.58
N SER A 89 3.20 -8.91 -0.48
CA SER A 89 4.61 -8.69 -0.77
C SER A 89 4.81 -7.26 -1.29
N LEU A 90 5.95 -6.65 -0.98
CA LEU A 90 6.26 -5.30 -1.46
C LEU A 90 6.20 -5.23 -3.00
N ARG A 91 6.61 -6.32 -3.67
CA ARG A 91 6.49 -6.47 -5.11
C ARG A 91 5.04 -6.43 -5.60
N ASP A 92 4.14 -7.14 -4.95
CA ASP A 92 2.73 -7.20 -5.36
C ASP A 92 2.07 -5.82 -5.22
N LEU A 93 2.35 -5.11 -4.13
CA LEU A 93 1.86 -3.75 -3.90
C LEU A 93 2.29 -2.80 -5.03
N ILE A 94 3.55 -2.87 -5.44
CA ILE A 94 4.07 -2.03 -6.54
C ILE A 94 3.46 -2.45 -7.87
N ALA A 95 3.44 -3.76 -8.14
CA ALA A 95 2.95 -4.30 -9.41
C ALA A 95 1.47 -3.99 -9.62
N GLN A 96 0.66 -4.05 -8.55
CA GLN A 96 -0.77 -3.77 -8.60
C GLN A 96 -1.07 -2.32 -9.01
N GLU A 97 -0.36 -1.34 -8.42
CA GLU A 97 -0.54 0.08 -8.78
C GLU A 97 -0.04 0.39 -10.20
N LEU A 98 1.03 -0.28 -10.64
CA LEU A 98 1.62 -0.06 -11.97
C LEU A 98 0.96 -0.91 -13.08
N GLN A 99 0.10 -1.87 -12.73
CA GLN A 99 -0.52 -2.82 -13.65
C GLN A 99 -1.16 -2.16 -14.89
N PRO A 100 -1.89 -1.03 -14.79
CA PRO A 100 -2.49 -0.38 -15.96
C PRO A 100 -1.49 0.11 -17.00
N TYR A 101 -0.23 0.30 -16.60
CA TYR A 101 0.84 0.87 -17.43
C TYR A 101 1.85 -0.18 -17.90
N MET A 102 1.84 -1.37 -17.29
CA MET A 102 2.63 -2.52 -17.72
C MET A 102 2.20 -2.97 -19.12
N GLY A 103 3.08 -2.80 -20.10
CA GLY A 103 2.82 -3.15 -21.51
C GLY A 103 2.66 -1.94 -22.43
N THR A 104 2.43 -0.75 -21.89
CA THR A 104 2.45 0.52 -22.66
C THR A 104 3.69 1.36 -22.36
N HIS A 105 4.29 1.17 -21.18
CA HIS A 105 5.47 1.90 -20.74
C HIS A 105 6.60 0.95 -20.36
N ASN A 106 7.83 1.47 -20.35
CA ASN A 106 9.00 0.71 -19.89
C ASN A 106 9.10 0.78 -18.37
N ILE A 107 8.69 -0.29 -17.69
CA ILE A 107 8.63 -0.37 -16.24
C ILE A 107 9.44 -1.58 -15.79
N SER A 108 10.43 -1.37 -14.90
CA SER A 108 11.15 -2.44 -14.22
C SER A 108 10.83 -2.44 -12.72
N ILE A 109 10.64 -3.64 -12.15
CA ILE A 109 10.39 -3.85 -10.72
C ILE A 109 11.35 -4.93 -10.23
N SER A 110 12.28 -4.59 -9.34
CA SER A 110 13.35 -5.49 -8.88
C SER A 110 13.60 -5.39 -7.38
N GLY A 111 14.03 -6.48 -6.75
CA GLY A 111 14.28 -6.53 -5.31
C GLY A 111 13.93 -7.88 -4.69
N PRO A 112 14.42 -8.15 -3.46
CA PRO A 112 14.19 -9.41 -2.74
C PRO A 112 12.73 -9.59 -2.34
N GLU A 113 12.34 -10.83 -2.04
CA GLU A 113 11.01 -11.11 -1.51
C GLU A 113 10.88 -10.54 -0.09
N VAL A 114 9.93 -9.63 0.09
CA VAL A 114 9.66 -8.92 1.33
C VAL A 114 8.16 -8.88 1.53
N LYS A 115 7.70 -9.35 2.69
CA LYS A 115 6.30 -9.20 3.12
C LYS A 115 6.16 -7.96 3.97
N MET A 116 5.14 -7.16 3.70
CA MET A 116 4.84 -5.98 4.52
C MET A 116 3.93 -6.34 5.68
N ALA A 117 4.13 -5.71 6.84
CA ALA A 117 3.17 -5.77 7.93
C ALA A 117 1.87 -5.06 7.50
N GLU A 118 0.71 -5.55 7.92
CA GLU A 118 -0.60 -5.13 7.40
C GLU A 118 -0.82 -3.61 7.40
N GLY A 119 -0.60 -2.91 8.52
CA GLY A 119 -0.74 -1.45 8.58
C GLY A 119 0.31 -0.66 7.79
N SER A 120 1.49 -1.26 7.58
CA SER A 120 2.54 -0.67 6.74
C SER A 120 2.29 -0.91 5.25
N ALA A 121 1.61 -2.00 4.88
CA ALA A 121 1.24 -2.30 3.51
C ALA A 121 0.26 -1.26 2.95
N GLU A 122 -0.78 -0.89 3.70
CA GLU A 122 -1.73 0.16 3.30
C GLU A 122 -1.04 1.51 3.10
N SER A 123 -0.23 1.93 4.08
CA SER A 123 0.51 3.20 4.03
C SER A 123 1.53 3.23 2.89
N PHE A 124 2.21 2.12 2.62
CA PHE A 124 3.16 2.01 1.53
C PHE A 124 2.48 2.01 0.16
N ALA A 125 1.35 1.30 0.02
CA ALA A 125 0.55 1.34 -1.20
C ALA A 125 0.10 2.78 -1.52
N MET A 126 -0.23 3.59 -0.51
CA MET A 126 -0.49 5.03 -0.72
C MET A 126 0.73 5.80 -1.25
N ILE A 127 1.94 5.52 -0.75
CA ILE A 127 3.17 6.14 -1.30
C ILE A 127 3.29 5.79 -2.80
N VAL A 128 3.15 4.52 -3.16
CA VAL A 128 3.24 4.06 -4.56
C VAL A 128 2.14 4.67 -5.42
N HIS A 129 0.91 4.77 -4.90
CA HIS A 129 -0.21 5.39 -5.58
C HIS A 129 0.05 6.88 -5.89
N GLU A 130 0.58 7.63 -4.92
CA GLU A 130 0.93 9.04 -5.14
C GLU A 130 2.08 9.19 -6.14
N LEU A 131 3.12 8.35 -6.06
CA LEU A 131 4.23 8.34 -7.04
C LEU A 131 3.70 8.04 -8.46
N THR A 132 2.85 7.04 -8.60
CA THR A 132 2.21 6.67 -9.87
C THR A 132 1.36 7.81 -10.42
N THR A 133 0.52 8.40 -9.59
CA THR A 133 -0.33 9.55 -9.96
C THR A 133 0.52 10.76 -10.38
N ASN A 134 1.60 11.03 -9.66
CA ASN A 134 2.54 12.11 -10.00
C ASN A 134 3.24 11.83 -11.33
N SER A 135 3.64 10.59 -11.58
CA SER A 135 4.27 10.20 -12.84
C SER A 135 3.31 10.39 -14.03
N VAL A 136 2.03 10.02 -13.89
CA VAL A 136 1.02 10.22 -14.95
C VAL A 136 0.80 11.71 -15.24
N LYS A 137 0.67 12.52 -14.18
CA LYS A 137 0.36 13.95 -14.32
C LYS A 137 1.54 14.78 -14.79
N HIS A 138 2.74 14.43 -14.34
CA HIS A 138 3.90 15.33 -14.37
C HIS A 138 5.21 14.65 -14.78
N GLY A 139 5.25 13.33 -14.92
CA GLY A 139 6.49 12.56 -15.06
C GLY A 139 6.46 11.56 -16.21
N ALA A 140 7.14 10.43 -16.00
CA ALA A 140 7.41 9.42 -17.02
C ALA A 140 6.14 8.83 -17.63
N LEU A 141 5.14 8.43 -16.82
CA LEU A 141 3.90 7.82 -17.33
C LEU A 141 3.00 8.79 -18.10
N GLY A 142 3.26 10.09 -18.04
CA GLY A 142 2.59 11.09 -18.87
C GLY A 142 3.11 11.15 -20.32
N THR A 143 4.17 10.40 -20.63
CA THR A 143 4.86 10.46 -21.93
C THR A 143 5.11 9.06 -22.50
N PRO A 144 4.94 8.84 -23.83
CA PRO A 144 5.15 7.51 -24.44
C PRO A 144 6.57 6.95 -24.30
N ALA A 145 7.57 7.82 -24.13
CA ALA A 145 8.97 7.43 -24.00
C ALA A 145 9.45 7.31 -22.54
N GLY A 146 8.56 7.59 -21.58
CA GLY A 146 8.91 7.58 -20.16
C GLY A 146 9.23 6.18 -19.65
N ARG A 147 10.14 6.13 -18.68
CA ARG A 147 10.56 4.89 -18.03
C ARG A 147 10.49 5.03 -16.52
N ILE A 148 10.04 3.97 -15.86
CA ILE A 148 10.07 3.83 -14.41
C ILE A 148 10.95 2.64 -14.06
N GLU A 149 11.85 2.85 -13.11
CA GLU A 149 12.58 1.81 -12.44
C GLU A 149 12.25 1.83 -10.95
N VAL A 150 11.76 0.70 -10.44
CA VAL A 150 11.48 0.50 -9.03
C VAL A 150 12.38 -0.60 -8.51
N ALA A 151 13.15 -0.28 -7.47
CA ALA A 151 14.10 -1.19 -6.85
C ALA A 151 13.99 -1.15 -5.33
N TRP A 152 14.29 -2.25 -4.67
CA TRP A 152 14.52 -2.24 -3.23
C TRP A 152 15.56 -3.28 -2.81
N GLN A 153 16.20 -3.02 -1.67
CA GLN A 153 17.21 -3.90 -1.09
C GLN A 153 17.30 -3.71 0.43
N PHE A 154 17.83 -4.69 1.15
CA PHE A 154 18.18 -4.51 2.55
C PHE A 154 19.39 -3.58 2.67
N ALA A 155 19.32 -2.60 3.59
CA ALA A 155 20.38 -1.62 3.83
C ALA A 155 21.69 -2.27 4.31
N ALA A 156 21.58 -3.41 4.98
CA ALA A 156 22.68 -4.28 5.37
C ALA A 156 22.24 -5.74 5.25
N GLN A 157 23.19 -6.67 5.10
CA GLN A 157 22.94 -8.11 5.04
C GLN A 157 22.81 -8.71 6.45
N GLU A 158 22.10 -8.01 7.34
CA GLU A 158 21.93 -8.39 8.75
C GLU A 158 20.43 -8.44 9.12
N PRO A 159 20.03 -9.34 10.04
CA PRO A 159 18.67 -9.36 10.56
C PRO A 159 18.30 -8.02 11.19
N GLY A 160 17.14 -7.47 10.81
CA GLY A 160 16.69 -6.17 11.32
C GLY A 160 17.31 -4.96 10.60
N ALA A 161 17.87 -5.14 9.41
CA ALA A 161 18.19 -4.02 8.53
C ALA A 161 16.91 -3.39 7.93
N ASP A 162 16.95 -2.07 7.73
CA ASP A 162 15.93 -1.37 6.94
C ASP A 162 15.91 -1.90 5.50
N ILE A 163 14.77 -1.78 4.84
CA ILE A 163 14.70 -1.87 3.38
C ILE A 163 14.80 -0.47 2.80
N VAL A 164 15.71 -0.28 1.85
CA VAL A 164 15.77 0.92 1.04
C VAL A 164 14.92 0.68 -0.20
N PHE A 165 13.81 1.41 -0.30
CA PHE A 165 12.98 1.47 -1.50
C PHE A 165 13.43 2.66 -2.35
N GLU A 166 13.53 2.44 -3.66
CA GLU A 166 13.94 3.43 -4.65
C GLU A 166 12.97 3.42 -5.84
N TRP A 167 12.58 4.62 -6.26
CA TRP A 167 11.76 4.88 -7.44
C TRP A 167 12.50 5.89 -8.30
N SER A 168 12.74 5.55 -9.55
CA SER A 168 13.44 6.39 -10.51
C SER A 168 12.60 6.54 -11.78
N GLU A 169 12.35 7.78 -12.17
CA GLU A 169 11.71 8.14 -13.42
C GLU A 169 12.75 8.74 -14.37
N SER A 170 12.68 8.34 -15.65
CA SER A 170 13.46 8.97 -16.71
C SER A 170 12.60 9.27 -17.93
N GLY A 171 12.86 10.40 -18.57
CA GLY A 171 12.13 10.87 -19.74
C GLY A 171 11.98 12.39 -19.76
N GLU A 172 11.32 12.90 -20.80
CA GLU A 172 11.00 14.32 -20.89
C GLU A 172 9.95 14.68 -19.84
N ARG A 173 10.40 15.29 -18.73
CA ARG A 173 9.50 15.77 -17.71
C ARG A 173 8.79 17.02 -18.25
N ARG A 174 7.45 17.01 -18.24
CA ARG A 174 6.70 18.25 -18.46
C ARG A 174 6.96 19.16 -17.27
N VAL A 175 7.84 20.14 -17.45
CA VAL A 175 8.22 21.08 -16.40
C VAL A 175 6.96 21.72 -15.84
N SER A 176 6.59 21.33 -14.61
CA SER A 176 5.61 22.03 -13.80
C SER A 176 6.40 22.84 -12.78
N THR A 177 6.41 24.17 -12.97
CA THR A 177 7.06 25.18 -12.13
C THR A 177 6.40 25.36 -10.75
N SER A 178 5.55 24.46 -10.31
CA SER A 178 5.04 24.48 -8.95
C SER A 178 5.21 23.12 -8.29
N ALA A 179 6.29 22.96 -7.53
CA ALA A 179 6.28 22.16 -6.33
C ALA A 179 5.26 22.79 -5.36
N ARG A 180 3.96 22.64 -5.66
CA ARG A 180 2.94 22.98 -4.68
C ARG A 180 3.14 22.00 -3.53
N ARG A 181 3.53 22.55 -2.38
CA ARG A 181 3.42 21.87 -1.07
C ARG A 181 1.99 21.37 -0.97
N GLY A 182 1.80 20.11 -1.28
CA GLY A 182 0.50 19.48 -1.44
C GLY A 182 0.49 18.21 -0.62
N PHE A 183 -0.68 17.59 -0.52
CA PHE A 183 -0.80 16.39 0.30
C PHE A 183 0.10 15.23 -0.15
N GLY A 184 0.30 15.07 -1.47
CA GLY A 184 1.20 14.05 -2.00
C GLY A 184 2.64 14.22 -1.52
N SER A 185 3.12 15.46 -1.33
CA SER A 185 4.46 15.72 -0.78
C SER A 185 4.56 15.38 0.70
N LEU A 186 3.43 15.36 1.43
CA LEU A 186 3.36 14.92 2.81
C LEU A 186 3.36 13.39 2.92
N ILE A 187 2.57 12.68 2.10
CA ILE A 187 2.56 11.20 2.06
C ILE A 187 3.95 10.64 1.80
N ILE A 188 4.64 11.16 0.80
CA ILE A 188 5.99 10.69 0.42
C ILE A 188 7.09 11.32 1.29
N GLY A 189 6.77 12.23 2.22
CA GLY A 189 7.77 12.88 3.07
C GLY A 189 8.81 13.67 2.27
N ALA A 190 8.40 14.47 1.28
CA ALA A 190 9.32 15.28 0.48
C ALA A 190 10.03 16.37 1.31
N ASP A 191 9.35 16.89 2.35
CA ASP A 191 9.84 17.94 3.26
C ASP A 191 9.73 17.53 4.75
N GLY A 192 9.59 16.23 5.04
CA GLY A 192 9.32 15.74 6.40
C GLY A 192 9.25 14.22 6.49
N GLU A 193 8.60 13.70 7.54
CA GLU A 193 8.42 12.25 7.72
C GLU A 193 7.35 11.72 6.74
N PRO A 194 7.63 10.62 6.03
CA PRO A 194 6.65 9.97 5.17
C PRO A 194 5.58 9.27 6.02
N ILE A 195 4.45 8.92 5.40
CA ILE A 195 3.36 8.20 6.09
C ILE A 195 3.79 6.83 6.63
N VAL A 196 4.81 6.23 6.02
CA VAL A 196 5.49 5.03 6.50
C VAL A 196 6.96 5.08 6.11
N GLY A 197 7.81 4.57 6.99
CA GLY A 197 9.26 4.63 6.84
C GLY A 197 9.86 5.85 7.50
N HIS A 198 11.07 6.19 7.08
CA HIS A 198 11.80 7.39 7.46
C HIS A 198 12.87 7.72 6.41
N SER A 199 13.56 8.84 6.61
CA SER A 199 14.68 9.26 5.76
C SER A 199 14.31 9.30 4.26
N SER A 200 13.09 9.74 3.96
CA SER A 200 12.65 9.94 2.59
C SER A 200 13.48 11.03 1.91
N LYS A 201 13.74 10.84 0.62
CA LYS A 201 14.45 11.81 -0.21
C LYS A 201 13.78 11.89 -1.56
N LEU A 202 13.49 13.11 -2.01
CA LEU A 202 12.97 13.40 -3.34
C LEU A 202 13.96 14.30 -4.07
N GLU A 203 14.46 13.84 -5.21
CA GLU A 203 15.39 14.57 -6.07
C GLU A 203 14.74 14.81 -7.43
N MET A 204 14.63 16.08 -7.79
CA MET A 204 14.17 16.49 -9.12
C MET A 204 15.38 16.57 -10.05
N LEU A 205 15.34 15.84 -11.14
CA LEU A 205 16.41 15.84 -12.14
C LEU A 205 15.91 16.52 -13.43
N ASP A 206 16.82 17.03 -14.24
CA ASP A 206 16.48 17.71 -15.50
C ASP A 206 15.63 16.83 -16.44
N HIS A 207 15.86 15.52 -16.41
CA HIS A 207 15.16 14.52 -17.22
C HIS A 207 14.55 13.39 -16.38
N GLY A 208 14.12 13.68 -15.16
CA GLY A 208 13.59 12.64 -14.30
C GLY A 208 13.25 13.06 -12.88
N LEU A 209 13.01 12.04 -12.06
CA LEU A 209 12.73 12.17 -10.64
C LEU A 209 13.28 10.94 -9.95
N LYS A 210 13.94 11.12 -8.81
CA LYS A 210 14.32 10.02 -7.92
C LYS A 210 13.66 10.21 -6.58
N TYR A 211 13.10 9.13 -6.07
CA TYR A 211 12.55 9.07 -4.74
C TYR A 211 13.12 7.85 -4.01
N SER A 212 13.47 8.02 -2.75
CA SER A 212 13.89 6.91 -1.89
C SER A 212 13.26 7.02 -0.52
N VAL A 213 12.95 5.91 0.13
CA VAL A 213 12.53 5.86 1.53
C VAL A 213 13.07 4.61 2.21
N ARG A 214 13.37 4.71 3.52
CA ARG A 214 13.78 3.57 4.33
C ARG A 214 12.58 3.02 5.10
N LEU A 215 12.32 1.73 4.92
CA LEU A 215 11.28 1.00 5.63
C LEU A 215 11.93 0.23 6.78
N PRO A 216 11.63 0.57 8.05
CA PRO A 216 12.24 -0.08 9.20
C PRO A 216 11.74 -1.52 9.35
N PRO A 217 12.45 -2.39 10.09
CA PRO A 217 12.05 -3.79 10.27
C PRO A 217 10.63 -3.99 10.79
N LYS A 218 10.13 -3.08 11.64
CA LYS A 218 8.75 -3.11 12.15
C LYS A 218 7.68 -2.95 11.05
N ALA A 219 8.04 -2.38 9.90
CA ALA A 219 7.17 -2.24 8.74
C ALA A 219 7.13 -3.51 7.88
N ILE A 220 8.06 -4.43 8.13
CA ILE A 220 8.19 -5.73 7.46
C ILE A 220 7.43 -6.76 8.29
N GLY A 221 6.64 -7.60 7.63
CA GLY A 221 5.95 -8.72 8.27
C GLY A 221 6.95 -9.80 8.69
N ALA A 222 6.68 -10.50 9.80
CA ALA A 222 7.43 -11.69 10.15
C ALA A 222 7.31 -12.72 9.01
N SER A 223 8.45 -13.25 8.54
CA SER A 223 8.48 -14.37 7.59
C SER A 223 8.00 -15.66 8.24
#